data_AF-A0A4Y2G2E8-F1
#
_entry.id   AF-A0A4Y2G2E8-F1
#
_cell.length_a   1.000
_cell.length_b   1.000
_cell.length_c   1.000
_cell.angle_alpha   90.00
_cell.angle_beta   90.00
_cell.angle_gamma   90.00
#
_symmetry.space_group_name_H-M   'P 1'
#
loop_
_entity.id
_entity.type
_entity.pdbx_description
1 polymer ?
#
loop_
_entity_poly.entity_id
_entity_poly.type
_entity_poly.pdbx_seq_one_letter_code
_entity_poly.pdbx_strand_id
1 'polypeptide(L)'
;MPSKCSVPACRGNYDESTKVAVFSFPNDERLREKWLHAIRRTDFKITKNSKVCEKHFKDGEVLRNSTFYNEKTGETISAPLKRPKLKENAVPSIFPGCPSYMSSSSAIRESPSKKRQRLEQEQINFAVKESLNTLWPTNLERQNVKLALKLFSTDVVHALNELGEKYNLECYEQTAKFINIISTWWDIVNVKTPDKGKFKRNPMCEPLTSSPSDKRLMFLKQLVSWVNKWENLDSNNGRLSKETFLALNHTTQAFIEIVNHCTKSFKKEYILLGKIQTDKLESRFGQYRSMAGDQYHISVRQIYETESKLRLCHELKLASHKKGSITVDIFDNSEKNDEEKQPIDLIFCDIMVEESDIEKIADTLPIVTYLAGYCSHAALKKTKCSYCRQKLITDKESISHDNYKLIDVKDRGGLLYPSKIVVNAVIHTYIVVQKLISEKYEDKFIQVLNQRSLVVNLVEDILVTKDIFLSFDVCVDGHDILHLINIILRSATNSLLNNYCKVKNDKLKKIPNVTVVSKNKRKLETFSKNSLSDKRESSKKSNKLKEGTMPRIAEVSEKNSVNDEGEAGEKQNFILTN
;
A
#
# COMPACT_ATOMS: atom_id res chain seq x y z
N MET A 1 -17.02 61.57 -7.73
CA MET A 1 -18.07 60.57 -7.41
C MET A 1 -17.56 59.17 -7.75
N PRO A 2 -17.82 58.14 -6.94
CA PRO A 2 -17.42 56.77 -7.26
C PRO A 2 -18.14 56.28 -8.53
N SER A 3 -17.42 55.60 -9.43
CA SER A 3 -18.00 55.10 -10.68
C SER A 3 -18.98 53.95 -10.40
N LYS A 4 -20.19 54.06 -10.97
CA LYS A 4 -21.24 53.04 -10.88
C LYS A 4 -20.89 51.82 -11.75
N CYS A 5 -21.30 50.63 -11.30
CA CYS A 5 -21.09 49.40 -12.05
C CYS A 5 -21.97 49.36 -13.32
N SER A 6 -21.41 48.88 -14.44
CA SER A 6 -22.09 48.79 -15.73
C SER A 6 -22.90 47.50 -15.90
N VAL A 7 -22.74 46.54 -14.99
CA VAL A 7 -23.41 45.23 -15.02
C VAL A 7 -24.89 45.39 -14.64
N PRO A 8 -25.84 44.85 -15.43
CA PRO A 8 -27.27 44.86 -15.10
C PRO A 8 -27.56 44.34 -13.69
N ALA A 9 -28.55 44.93 -13.01
CA ALA A 9 -28.97 44.60 -11.65
C ALA A 9 -27.91 44.76 -10.53
N CYS A 10 -26.70 45.23 -10.84
CA CYS A 10 -25.69 45.52 -9.82
C CYS A 10 -25.85 46.95 -9.25
N ARG A 11 -25.97 47.05 -7.92
CA ARG A 11 -25.99 48.33 -7.18
C ARG A 11 -24.64 48.72 -6.56
N GLY A 12 -23.53 48.16 -7.07
CA GLY A 12 -22.19 48.50 -6.59
C GLY A 12 -21.85 49.97 -6.80
N ASN A 13 -21.44 50.66 -5.73
CA ASN A 13 -21.13 52.10 -5.70
C ASN A 13 -22.32 53.03 -5.99
N TYR A 14 -23.56 52.58 -5.75
CA TYR A 14 -24.76 53.44 -5.80
C TYR A 14 -25.04 54.14 -4.47
N ASP A 15 -24.76 53.47 -3.35
CA ASP A 15 -24.95 54.00 -2.00
C ASP A 15 -23.61 54.45 -1.39
N GLU A 16 -23.62 55.47 -0.53
CA GLU A 16 -22.39 56.05 0.05
C GLU A 16 -21.64 55.10 1.01
N SER A 17 -22.34 54.11 1.57
CA SER A 17 -21.85 53.23 2.63
C SER A 17 -20.99 52.05 2.16
N THR A 18 -21.07 51.64 0.88
CA THR A 18 -20.33 50.46 0.37
C THR A 18 -19.59 50.77 -0.93
N LYS A 19 -18.35 51.26 -0.79
CA LYS A 19 -17.43 51.49 -1.90
C LYS A 19 -16.66 50.22 -2.24
N VAL A 20 -16.86 49.70 -3.44
CA VAL A 20 -16.14 48.55 -4.02
C VAL A 20 -15.18 48.98 -5.11
N ALA A 21 -14.10 48.22 -5.29
CA ALA A 21 -13.14 48.47 -6.37
C ALA A 21 -13.81 48.30 -7.74
N VAL A 22 -13.42 49.14 -8.70
CA VAL A 22 -13.97 49.16 -10.05
C VAL A 22 -12.86 49.14 -11.10
N PHE A 23 -13.09 48.40 -12.16
CA PHE A 23 -12.15 48.17 -13.25
C PHE A 23 -12.69 48.74 -14.56
N SER A 24 -11.80 49.32 -15.36
CA SER A 24 -12.11 49.77 -16.72
C SER A 24 -12.23 48.58 -17.66
N PHE A 25 -12.97 48.75 -18.75
CA PHE A 25 -12.93 47.79 -19.85
C PHE A 25 -11.50 47.67 -20.42
N PRO A 26 -11.07 46.46 -20.81
CA PRO A 26 -9.76 46.23 -21.43
C PRO A 26 -9.57 47.04 -22.72
N ASN A 27 -8.32 47.42 -22.99
CA ASN A 27 -7.93 48.01 -24.28
C ASN A 27 -7.83 46.95 -25.39
N ASP A 28 -7.53 45.70 -25.03
CA ASP A 28 -7.53 44.57 -25.95
C ASP A 28 -8.95 44.31 -26.48
N GLU A 29 -9.10 44.39 -27.79
CA GLU A 29 -10.36 44.21 -28.51
C GLU A 29 -11.01 42.85 -28.23
N ARG A 30 -10.22 41.77 -28.24
CA ARG A 30 -10.72 40.40 -28.04
C ARG A 30 -11.22 40.20 -26.62
N LEU A 31 -10.51 40.72 -25.63
CA LEU A 31 -10.91 40.61 -24.23
C LEU A 31 -12.10 41.53 -23.93
N ARG A 32 -12.17 42.70 -24.55
CA ARG A 32 -13.29 43.64 -24.46
C ARG A 32 -14.58 43.04 -25.02
N GLU A 33 -14.52 42.34 -26.16
CA GLU A 33 -15.66 41.59 -26.71
C GLU A 33 -16.15 40.50 -25.75
N LYS A 34 -15.22 39.75 -25.13
CA LYS A 34 -15.58 38.75 -24.11
C LYS A 34 -16.30 39.37 -22.91
N TRP A 35 -15.88 40.55 -22.46
CA TRP A 35 -16.56 41.27 -21.38
C TRP A 35 -17.97 41.72 -21.79
N LEU A 36 -18.13 42.26 -22.99
CA LEU A 36 -19.44 42.66 -23.52
C LEU A 36 -20.38 41.46 -23.64
N HIS A 37 -19.87 40.35 -24.20
CA HIS A 37 -20.63 39.10 -24.32
C HIS A 37 -21.05 38.54 -22.96
N ALA A 38 -20.18 38.61 -21.95
CA ALA A 38 -20.49 38.15 -20.61
C ALA A 38 -21.56 39.00 -19.91
N ILE A 39 -21.54 40.33 -20.10
CA ILE A 39 -22.46 41.27 -19.44
C ILE A 39 -23.87 41.22 -20.05
N ARG A 40 -24.02 40.75 -21.30
CA ARG A 40 -25.30 40.52 -22.00
C ARG A 40 -26.27 41.70 -21.95
N ARG A 41 -25.76 42.92 -22.05
CA ARG A 41 -26.58 44.14 -22.08
C ARG A 41 -26.85 44.53 -23.53
N THR A 42 -28.12 44.52 -23.93
CA THR A 42 -28.54 45.01 -25.25
C THR A 42 -28.24 46.50 -25.38
N ASP A 43 -27.73 46.91 -26.54
CA ASP A 43 -27.45 48.31 -26.94
C ASP A 43 -26.46 49.10 -26.04
N PHE A 44 -25.54 48.41 -25.36
CA PHE A 44 -24.56 49.08 -24.49
C PHE A 44 -23.39 49.71 -25.26
N LYS A 45 -23.31 51.03 -25.24
CA LYS A 45 -22.14 51.79 -25.75
C LYS A 45 -21.10 51.99 -24.64
N ILE A 46 -19.88 51.45 -24.84
CA ILE A 46 -18.77 51.64 -23.89
C ILE A 46 -18.33 53.10 -23.92
N THR A 47 -18.27 53.75 -22.76
CA THR A 47 -17.68 55.07 -22.56
C THR A 47 -16.47 54.98 -21.64
N LYS A 48 -15.66 56.04 -21.56
CA LYS A 48 -14.53 56.12 -20.61
C LYS A 48 -14.95 55.91 -19.14
N ASN A 49 -16.22 56.19 -18.84
CA ASN A 49 -16.82 56.07 -17.52
C ASN A 49 -17.47 54.70 -17.25
N SER A 50 -17.55 53.83 -18.25
CA SER A 50 -18.07 52.47 -18.10
C SER A 50 -17.07 51.63 -17.27
N LYS A 51 -17.48 51.22 -16.06
CA LYS A 51 -16.68 50.38 -15.16
C LYS A 51 -17.44 49.14 -14.71
N VAL A 52 -16.72 48.08 -14.32
CA VAL A 52 -17.26 46.86 -13.72
C VAL A 52 -16.66 46.70 -12.32
N CYS A 53 -17.48 46.41 -11.31
CA CYS A 53 -16.99 46.26 -9.93
C CYS A 53 -16.43 44.86 -9.64
N GLU A 54 -15.60 44.77 -8.60
CA GLU A 54 -14.91 43.54 -8.19
C GLU A 54 -15.84 42.37 -7.88
N LYS A 55 -17.11 42.63 -7.49
CA LYS A 55 -18.11 41.59 -7.20
C LYS A 55 -18.42 40.66 -8.38
N HIS A 56 -18.03 41.06 -9.59
CA HIS A 56 -18.26 40.29 -10.81
C HIS A 56 -17.07 39.41 -11.22
N PHE A 57 -15.95 39.50 -10.50
CA PHE A 57 -14.73 38.73 -10.73
C PHE A 57 -14.51 37.76 -9.57
N LYS A 58 -13.79 36.66 -9.81
CA LYS A 58 -13.48 35.69 -8.76
C LYS A 58 -12.42 36.27 -7.80
N ASP A 59 -12.43 35.85 -6.54
CA ASP A 59 -11.48 36.34 -5.51
C ASP A 59 -9.99 36.12 -5.91
N GLY A 60 -9.71 35.11 -6.74
CA GLY A 60 -8.37 34.84 -7.28
C GLY A 60 -7.99 35.62 -8.54
N GLU A 61 -8.90 36.37 -9.15
CA GLU A 61 -8.68 37.18 -10.36
C GLU A 61 -8.37 38.65 -10.04
N VAL A 62 -8.65 39.08 -8.80
CA VAL A 62 -8.35 40.43 -8.31
C VAL A 62 -7.01 40.41 -7.54
N LEU A 63 -5.97 40.92 -8.18
CA LEU A 63 -4.64 41.09 -7.59
C LEU A 63 -4.63 42.27 -6.62
N ARG A 64 -4.48 41.97 -5.32
CA ARG A 64 -4.33 42.96 -4.24
C ARG A 64 -2.88 43.17 -3.80
N ASN A 65 -1.98 42.24 -4.11
CA ASN A 65 -0.57 42.30 -3.73
C ASN A 65 0.33 42.19 -4.99
N SER A 66 1.48 42.85 -4.96
CA SER A 66 2.56 42.69 -5.93
C SER A 66 3.66 41.85 -5.30
N THR A 67 4.05 40.77 -5.96
CA THR A 67 5.15 39.89 -5.52
C THR A 67 6.37 40.13 -6.38
N PHE A 68 7.53 40.31 -5.76
CA PHE A 68 8.84 40.39 -6.42
C PHE A 68 9.74 39.27 -5.90
N TYR A 69 10.33 38.50 -6.81
CA TYR A 69 11.23 37.39 -6.49
C TYR A 69 12.67 37.89 -6.54
N ASN A 70 13.43 37.74 -5.46
CA ASN A 70 14.84 38.09 -5.42
C ASN A 70 15.71 36.86 -5.68
N GLU A 71 16.30 36.78 -6.88
CA GLU A 71 17.10 35.63 -7.33
C GLU A 71 18.35 35.37 -6.47
N LYS A 72 18.86 36.38 -5.75
CA LYS A 72 20.07 36.24 -4.91
C LYS A 72 19.81 35.70 -3.51
N THR A 73 18.60 35.88 -2.98
CA THR A 73 18.24 35.45 -1.61
C THR A 73 17.20 34.33 -1.60
N GLY A 74 16.58 34.02 -2.73
CA GLY A 74 15.52 33.00 -2.85
C GLY A 74 14.19 33.40 -2.21
N GLU A 75 14.08 34.62 -1.68
CA GLU A 75 12.89 35.10 -0.99
C GLU A 75 11.93 35.84 -1.95
N THR A 76 10.62 35.60 -1.77
CA THR A 76 9.56 36.33 -2.47
C THR A 76 9.00 37.40 -1.56
N ILE A 77 9.20 38.67 -1.89
CA ILE A 77 8.69 39.80 -1.12
C ILE A 77 7.35 40.22 -1.70
N SER A 78 6.32 40.31 -0.86
CA SER A 78 4.95 40.68 -1.24
C SER A 78 4.55 42.01 -0.61
N ALA A 79 4.15 42.99 -1.43
CA ALA A 79 3.66 44.29 -0.96
C ALA A 79 2.21 44.56 -1.44
N PRO A 80 1.34 45.16 -0.60
CA PRO A 80 -0.04 45.47 -0.99
C PRO A 80 -0.10 46.61 -2.02
N LEU A 81 -1.00 46.49 -3.00
CA LEU A 81 -1.24 47.48 -4.05
C LEU A 81 -2.23 48.57 -3.58
N LYS A 82 -1.90 49.85 -3.84
CA LYS A 82 -2.79 51.00 -3.56
C LYS A 82 -4.12 50.95 -4.35
N ARG A 83 -4.13 50.29 -5.52
CA ARG A 83 -5.32 50.03 -6.32
C ARG A 83 -5.27 48.57 -6.80
N PRO A 84 -6.31 47.76 -6.54
CA PRO A 84 -6.36 46.39 -7.06
C PRO A 84 -6.27 46.36 -8.59
N LYS A 85 -5.69 45.30 -9.15
CA LYS A 85 -5.63 45.04 -10.59
C LYS A 85 -6.31 43.71 -10.90
N LEU A 86 -6.74 43.51 -12.14
CA LEU A 86 -7.21 42.20 -12.60
C LEU A 86 -6.03 41.40 -13.15
N LYS A 87 -6.08 40.08 -12.99
CA LYS A 87 -5.21 39.16 -13.72
C LYS A 87 -5.38 39.33 -15.23
N GLU A 88 -4.32 39.07 -15.96
CA GLU A 88 -4.35 39.04 -17.42
C GLU A 88 -5.41 38.03 -17.89
N ASN A 89 -6.27 38.44 -18.83
CA ASN A 89 -7.42 37.67 -19.35
C ASN A 89 -8.59 37.42 -18.39
N ALA A 90 -8.66 38.06 -17.22
CA ALA A 90 -9.83 37.95 -16.36
C ALA A 90 -11.09 38.49 -17.06
N VAL A 91 -12.23 37.79 -16.90
CA VAL A 91 -13.53 38.18 -17.46
C VAL A 91 -14.60 38.17 -16.37
N PRO A 92 -15.56 39.11 -16.38
CA PRO A 92 -16.67 39.09 -15.44
C PRO A 92 -17.46 37.78 -15.59
N SER A 93 -17.59 37.02 -14.50
CA SER A 93 -18.22 35.68 -14.53
C SER A 93 -19.29 35.48 -13.46
N ILE A 94 -19.47 36.45 -12.55
CA ILE A 94 -20.46 36.39 -11.47
C ILE A 94 -21.53 37.45 -11.73
N PHE A 95 -22.78 37.03 -11.94
CA PHE A 95 -23.92 37.93 -12.21
C PHE A 95 -25.09 37.61 -11.26
N PRO A 96 -25.48 38.54 -10.36
CA PRO A 96 -26.59 38.31 -9.45
C PRO A 96 -27.92 38.23 -10.23
N GLY A 97 -28.64 37.11 -10.11
CA GLY A 97 -29.92 36.86 -10.78
C GLY A 97 -29.90 35.83 -11.92
N CYS A 98 -28.75 35.21 -12.24
CA CYS A 98 -28.66 34.11 -13.21
C CYS A 98 -28.64 32.73 -12.51
N PRO A 99 -29.25 31.68 -13.11
CA PRO A 99 -29.14 30.30 -12.62
C PRO A 99 -27.69 29.81 -12.56
N SER A 100 -27.36 29.01 -11.53
CA SER A 100 -26.00 28.54 -11.22
C SER A 100 -25.28 27.81 -12.36
N TYR A 101 -26.02 27.24 -13.32
CA TYR A 101 -25.46 26.53 -14.47
C TYR A 101 -24.86 27.47 -15.53
N MET A 102 -25.20 28.77 -15.53
CA MET A 102 -24.59 29.77 -16.41
C MET A 102 -23.33 30.43 -15.82
N SER A 103 -23.14 30.31 -14.50
CA SER A 103 -21.93 30.69 -13.79
C SER A 103 -21.07 29.45 -13.54
N SER A 104 -20.73 28.72 -14.61
CA SER A 104 -19.86 27.55 -14.50
C SER A 104 -18.50 28.00 -13.97
N SER A 105 -18.18 27.60 -12.75
CA SER A 105 -16.83 27.57 -12.24
C SER A 105 -16.04 26.64 -13.16
N SER A 106 -15.34 27.22 -14.14
CA SER A 106 -14.31 26.49 -14.87
C SER A 106 -13.23 26.13 -13.86
N ALA A 107 -13.37 25.00 -13.18
CA ALA A 107 -12.27 24.35 -12.50
C ALA A 107 -11.19 24.23 -13.57
N ILE A 108 -10.05 24.90 -13.35
CA ILE A 108 -8.90 24.78 -14.23
C ILE A 108 -8.56 23.30 -14.21
N ARG A 109 -8.94 22.59 -15.27
CA ARG A 109 -8.69 21.17 -15.40
C ARG A 109 -7.18 21.01 -15.46
N GLU A 110 -6.60 20.37 -14.46
CA GLU A 110 -5.18 20.02 -14.43
C GLU A 110 -4.87 19.25 -15.73
N SER A 111 -3.83 19.67 -16.47
CA SER A 111 -3.47 18.98 -17.70
C SER A 111 -3.15 17.51 -17.40
N PRO A 112 -3.46 16.56 -18.31
CA PRO A 112 -3.16 15.15 -18.09
C PRO A 112 -1.70 14.90 -17.70
N SER A 113 -0.76 15.67 -18.27
CA SER A 113 0.67 15.62 -17.92
C SER A 113 0.96 16.02 -16.47
N LYS A 114 0.41 17.15 -16.00
CA LYS A 114 0.58 17.61 -14.61
C LYS A 114 -0.07 16.65 -13.63
N LYS A 115 -1.25 16.13 -13.96
CA LYS A 115 -1.93 15.09 -13.17
C LYS A 115 -1.08 13.82 -13.07
N ARG A 116 -0.46 13.38 -14.18
CA ARG A 116 0.44 12.21 -14.20
C ARG A 116 1.66 12.45 -13.31
N GLN A 117 2.36 13.59 -13.48
CA GLN A 117 3.51 13.96 -12.65
C GLN A 117 3.18 14.04 -11.16
N ARG A 118 2.03 14.63 -10.80
CA ARG A 118 1.59 14.69 -9.40
C ARG A 118 1.34 13.30 -8.83
N LEU A 119 0.68 12.41 -9.57
CA LEU A 119 0.42 11.04 -9.14
C LEU A 119 1.72 10.22 -9.02
N GLU A 120 2.67 10.42 -9.93
CA GLU A 120 4.01 9.82 -9.86
C GLU A 120 4.75 10.31 -8.61
N GLN A 121 4.76 11.63 -8.37
CA GLN A 121 5.39 12.20 -7.18
C GLN A 121 4.72 11.74 -5.89
N GLU A 122 3.39 11.60 -5.86
CA GLU A 122 2.66 11.02 -4.72
C GLU A 122 3.08 9.56 -4.46
N GLN A 123 3.28 8.75 -5.51
CA GLN A 123 3.77 7.38 -5.38
C GLN A 123 5.22 7.32 -4.88
N ILE A 124 6.09 8.18 -5.41
CA ILE A 124 7.48 8.31 -4.96
C ILE A 124 7.50 8.72 -3.48
N ASN A 125 6.73 9.74 -3.11
CA ASN A 125 6.65 10.20 -1.71
C ASN A 125 6.10 9.09 -0.80
N PHE A 126 5.14 8.29 -1.28
CA PHE A 126 4.63 7.14 -0.54
C PHE A 126 5.71 6.07 -0.35
N ALA A 127 6.43 5.71 -1.41
CA ALA A 127 7.53 4.73 -1.35
C ALA A 127 8.65 5.22 -0.42
N VAL A 128 9.03 6.49 -0.50
CA VAL A 128 10.00 7.12 0.41
C VAL A 128 9.51 7.05 1.85
N LYS A 129 8.24 7.39 2.11
CA LYS A 129 7.64 7.26 3.45
C LYS A 129 7.66 5.82 3.95
N GLU A 130 7.34 4.84 3.10
CA GLU A 130 7.35 3.43 3.45
C GLU A 130 8.76 2.92 3.77
N SER A 131 9.77 3.41 3.05
CA SER A 131 11.20 3.17 3.35
C SER A 131 11.63 3.86 4.65
N LEU A 132 11.18 5.08 4.91
CA LEU A 132 11.44 5.78 6.17
C LEU A 132 10.84 5.04 7.36
N ASN A 133 9.61 4.53 7.25
CA ASN A 133 8.99 3.72 8.30
C ASN A 133 9.74 2.39 8.54
N THR A 134 10.50 1.92 7.54
CA THR A 134 11.34 0.73 7.68
C THR A 134 12.61 1.01 8.49
N LEU A 135 13.19 2.21 8.35
CA LEU A 135 14.39 2.65 9.07
C LEU A 135 14.08 3.26 10.45
N TRP A 136 12.97 3.98 10.56
CA TRP A 136 12.50 4.64 11.78
C TRP A 136 11.06 4.21 12.13
N PRO A 137 10.84 2.93 12.49
CA PRO A 137 9.52 2.45 12.86
C PRO A 137 9.06 3.04 14.19
N THR A 138 7.81 3.45 14.25
CA THR A 138 7.12 3.76 15.51
C THR A 138 6.99 2.52 16.40
N ASN A 139 6.68 2.68 17.69
CA ASN A 139 6.53 1.56 18.62
C ASN A 139 5.50 0.51 18.15
N LEU A 140 4.43 0.94 17.48
CA LEU A 140 3.43 0.04 16.90
C LEU A 140 3.98 -0.68 15.66
N GLU A 141 4.68 0.04 14.80
CA GLU A 141 5.27 -0.50 13.58
C GLU A 141 6.42 -1.48 13.85
N ARG A 142 7.12 -1.38 14.98
CA ARG A 142 8.16 -2.35 15.40
C ARG A 142 7.64 -3.78 15.53
N GLN A 143 6.35 -3.96 15.77
CA GLN A 143 5.72 -5.29 15.82
C GLN A 143 5.43 -5.85 14.41
N ASN A 144 5.52 -5.02 13.36
CA ASN A 144 5.24 -5.44 12.01
C ASN A 144 6.47 -6.06 11.34
N VAL A 145 6.55 -7.38 11.37
CA VAL A 145 7.62 -8.18 10.75
C VAL A 145 7.83 -7.83 9.27
N LYS A 146 6.79 -7.38 8.55
CA LYS A 146 6.92 -6.99 7.13
C LYS A 146 7.90 -5.84 6.90
N LEU A 147 8.05 -4.93 7.86
CA LEU A 147 9.03 -3.84 7.75
C LEU A 147 10.46 -4.38 7.85
N ALA A 148 10.72 -5.25 8.82
CA ALA A 148 12.01 -5.93 8.93
C ALA A 148 12.34 -6.74 7.66
N LEU A 149 11.36 -7.43 7.06
CA LEU A 149 11.57 -8.19 5.83
C LEU A 149 11.83 -7.34 4.59
N LYS A 150 11.40 -6.07 4.58
CA LYS A 150 11.76 -5.13 3.51
C LYS A 150 13.22 -4.70 3.62
N LEU A 151 13.67 -4.42 4.85
CA LEU A 151 15.06 -4.07 5.13
C LEU A 151 16.00 -5.25 4.83
N PHE A 152 15.68 -6.42 5.39
CA PHE A 152 16.45 -7.64 5.21
C PHE A 152 16.02 -8.40 3.95
N SER A 153 16.22 -7.78 2.80
CA SER A 153 15.85 -8.35 1.49
C SER A 153 17.04 -8.40 0.53
N THR A 154 16.97 -9.33 -0.42
CA THR A 154 17.94 -9.43 -1.52
C THR A 154 17.98 -8.15 -2.35
N ASP A 155 16.85 -7.47 -2.48
CA ASP A 155 16.71 -6.28 -3.32
C ASP A 155 17.53 -5.13 -2.74
N VAL A 156 17.54 -4.98 -1.40
CA VAL A 156 18.40 -4.01 -0.71
C VAL A 156 19.89 -4.37 -0.87
N VAL A 157 20.25 -5.65 -0.82
CA VAL A 157 21.64 -6.10 -1.06
C VAL A 157 22.11 -5.71 -2.46
N HIS A 158 21.30 -5.99 -3.48
CA HIS A 158 21.62 -5.61 -4.86
C HIS A 158 21.72 -4.10 -5.04
N ALA A 159 20.76 -3.35 -4.50
CA ALA A 159 20.76 -1.90 -4.57
C ALA A 159 21.99 -1.29 -3.91
N LEU A 160 22.41 -1.78 -2.74
CA LEU A 160 23.62 -1.30 -2.06
C LEU A 160 24.87 -1.59 -2.88
N ASN A 161 25.00 -2.77 -3.48
CA ASN A 161 26.17 -3.12 -4.28
C ASN A 161 26.25 -2.34 -5.59
N GLU A 162 25.12 -2.05 -6.23
CA GLU A 162 25.09 -1.32 -7.52
C GLU A 162 25.21 0.20 -7.33
N LEU A 163 24.55 0.74 -6.31
CA LEU A 163 24.44 2.19 -6.11
C LEU A 163 25.41 2.72 -5.04
N GLY A 164 25.99 1.84 -4.21
CA GLY A 164 26.86 2.24 -3.11
C GLY A 164 28.06 3.07 -3.56
N GLU A 165 28.79 2.59 -4.56
CA GLU A 165 29.93 3.32 -5.14
C GLU A 165 29.45 4.61 -5.83
N LYS A 166 28.38 4.54 -6.62
CA LYS A 166 27.83 5.67 -7.38
C LYS A 166 27.45 6.86 -6.50
N TYR A 167 26.92 6.61 -5.31
CA TYR A 167 26.51 7.64 -4.36
C TYR A 167 27.52 7.83 -3.21
N ASN A 168 28.70 7.23 -3.30
CA ASN A 168 29.76 7.31 -2.29
C ASN A 168 29.25 7.00 -0.87
N LEU A 169 28.45 5.93 -0.75
CA LEU A 169 27.89 5.50 0.53
C LEU A 169 28.98 4.87 1.40
N GLU A 170 29.04 5.24 2.68
CA GLU A 170 29.99 4.62 3.61
C GLU A 170 29.58 3.18 3.97
N CYS A 171 30.55 2.28 4.07
CA CYS A 171 30.37 0.91 4.54
C CYS A 171 29.29 0.09 3.81
N TYR A 172 28.96 0.44 2.55
CA TYR A 172 27.86 -0.17 1.81
C TYR A 172 28.09 -1.67 1.59
N GLU A 173 29.32 -2.09 1.26
CA GLU A 173 29.65 -3.51 1.06
C GLU A 173 29.48 -4.32 2.34
N GLN A 174 29.97 -3.81 3.47
CA GLN A 174 29.89 -4.46 4.77
C GLN A 174 28.41 -4.58 5.19
N THR A 175 27.63 -3.52 4.96
CA THR A 175 26.19 -3.50 5.24
C THR A 175 25.43 -4.50 4.36
N ALA A 176 25.74 -4.56 3.06
CA ALA A 176 25.15 -5.53 2.13
C ALA A 176 25.48 -6.97 2.55
N LYS A 177 26.74 -7.25 2.95
CA LYS A 177 27.16 -8.56 3.48
C LYS A 177 26.40 -8.93 4.75
N PHE A 178 26.23 -8.00 5.69
CA PHE A 178 25.46 -8.22 6.92
C PHE A 178 23.99 -8.55 6.61
N ILE A 179 23.34 -7.73 5.79
CA ILE A 179 21.94 -7.95 5.38
C ILE A 179 21.78 -9.32 4.69
N ASN A 180 22.73 -9.70 3.85
CA ASN A 180 22.73 -11.00 3.19
C ASN A 180 22.83 -12.16 4.18
N ILE A 181 23.67 -12.05 5.22
CA ILE A 181 23.79 -13.08 6.27
C ILE A 181 22.43 -13.27 6.99
N ILE A 182 21.81 -12.18 7.45
CA ILE A 182 20.56 -12.25 8.20
C ILE A 182 19.39 -12.74 7.33
N SER A 183 19.29 -12.26 6.09
CA SER A 183 18.26 -12.71 5.14
C SER A 183 18.44 -14.18 4.76
N THR A 184 19.67 -14.64 4.57
CA THR A 184 19.97 -16.06 4.31
C THR A 184 19.58 -16.94 5.49
N TRP A 185 19.90 -16.53 6.72
CA TRP A 185 19.43 -17.25 7.92
C TRP A 185 17.91 -17.35 7.95
N TRP A 186 17.20 -16.24 7.71
CA TRP A 186 15.74 -16.21 7.70
C TRP A 186 15.14 -17.14 6.62
N ASP A 187 15.74 -17.17 5.43
CA ASP A 187 15.28 -18.02 4.33
C ASP A 187 15.34 -19.51 4.67
N ILE A 188 16.39 -19.94 5.41
CA ILE A 188 16.57 -21.31 5.90
C ILE A 188 15.58 -21.63 7.03
N VAL A 189 15.52 -20.80 8.07
CA VAL A 189 14.75 -21.16 9.28
C VAL A 189 13.25 -21.00 9.10
N ASN A 190 12.80 -20.24 8.09
CA ASN A 190 11.38 -19.99 7.84
C ASN A 190 10.78 -20.90 6.73
N VAL A 191 11.36 -22.09 6.48
CA VAL A 191 10.83 -23.04 5.49
C VAL A 191 9.63 -23.81 6.05
N LYS A 192 8.43 -23.53 5.52
CA LYS A 192 7.14 -24.08 5.99
C LYS A 192 6.59 -25.22 5.12
N THR A 193 7.11 -25.42 3.91
CA THR A 193 6.63 -26.44 2.96
C THR A 193 7.82 -27.03 2.19
N PRO A 194 7.74 -28.32 1.76
CA PRO A 194 8.84 -28.97 1.05
C PRO A 194 9.25 -28.27 -0.24
N ASP A 195 8.27 -27.75 -0.98
CA ASP A 195 8.51 -27.15 -2.28
C ASP A 195 8.81 -25.63 -2.21
N LYS A 196 8.96 -25.04 -1.02
CA LYS A 196 9.21 -23.59 -0.88
C LYS A 196 10.44 -23.16 -1.68
N GLY A 197 11.54 -23.92 -1.57
CA GLY A 197 12.78 -23.67 -2.31
C GLY A 197 12.59 -23.71 -3.83
N LYS A 198 11.84 -24.71 -4.34
CA LYS A 198 11.50 -24.84 -5.76
C LYS A 198 10.63 -23.69 -6.25
N PHE A 199 9.58 -23.34 -5.50
CA PHE A 199 8.68 -22.23 -5.85
C PHE A 199 9.40 -20.88 -5.84
N LYS A 200 10.29 -20.66 -4.87
CA LYS A 200 11.10 -19.42 -4.79
C LYS A 200 12.34 -19.44 -5.68
N ARG A 201 12.69 -20.59 -6.26
CA ARG A 201 13.97 -20.82 -6.98
C ARG A 201 15.17 -20.39 -6.14
N ASN A 202 15.12 -20.68 -4.85
CA ASN A 202 16.16 -20.36 -3.89
C ASN A 202 16.60 -21.65 -3.16
N PRO A 203 17.82 -22.15 -3.41
CA PRO A 203 18.36 -23.33 -2.73
C PRO A 203 18.42 -23.22 -1.21
N MET A 204 18.54 -21.99 -0.68
CA MET A 204 18.56 -21.74 0.77
C MET A 204 17.17 -21.88 1.42
N CYS A 205 16.11 -21.88 0.61
CA CYS A 205 14.72 -22.11 1.04
C CYS A 205 14.27 -23.58 0.91
N GLU A 206 15.18 -24.51 0.63
CA GLU A 206 14.88 -25.93 0.62
C GLU A 206 14.83 -26.52 2.04
N PRO A 207 14.10 -27.62 2.25
CA PRO A 207 14.11 -28.34 3.52
C PRO A 207 15.52 -28.76 3.93
N LEU A 208 15.80 -28.70 5.23
CA LEU A 208 17.10 -29.11 5.76
C LEU A 208 17.19 -30.63 5.79
N THR A 209 18.34 -31.14 5.36
CA THR A 209 18.70 -32.55 5.44
C THR A 209 19.90 -32.72 6.37
N SER A 210 20.12 -33.92 6.90
CA SER A 210 21.32 -34.23 7.71
C SER A 210 22.58 -34.49 6.88
N SER A 211 22.51 -34.28 5.55
CA SER A 211 23.66 -34.49 4.70
C SER A 211 24.82 -33.62 5.16
N PRO A 212 26.03 -34.19 5.35
CA PRO A 212 27.23 -33.40 5.66
C PRO A 212 27.52 -32.34 4.60
N SER A 213 27.05 -32.53 3.36
CA SER A 213 27.19 -31.60 2.25
C SER A 213 26.04 -30.58 2.15
N ASP A 214 25.11 -30.56 3.11
CA ASP A 214 24.01 -29.61 3.12
C ASP A 214 24.52 -28.19 3.39
N LYS A 215 24.54 -27.37 2.33
CA LYS A 215 25.01 -25.98 2.36
C LYS A 215 24.29 -25.13 3.41
N ARG A 216 23.01 -25.40 3.69
CA ARG A 216 22.20 -24.65 4.66
C ARG A 216 22.62 -25.00 6.07
N LEU A 217 22.84 -26.30 6.36
CA LEU A 217 23.33 -26.74 7.67
C LEU A 217 24.75 -26.23 7.94
N MET A 218 25.62 -26.23 6.93
CA MET A 218 26.95 -25.63 7.01
C MET A 218 26.87 -24.12 7.30
N PHE A 219 25.98 -23.40 6.60
CA PHE A 219 25.75 -21.98 6.85
C PHE A 219 25.31 -21.72 8.29
N LEU A 220 24.37 -22.49 8.85
CA LEU A 220 23.94 -22.31 10.25
C LEU A 220 25.10 -22.51 11.24
N LYS A 221 25.96 -23.51 11.01
CA LYS A 221 27.17 -23.72 11.84
C LYS A 221 28.15 -22.54 11.74
N GLN A 222 28.36 -22.03 10.53
CA GLN A 222 29.19 -20.85 10.30
C GLN A 222 28.61 -19.61 10.97
N LEU A 223 27.28 -19.43 10.92
CA LEU A 223 26.60 -18.33 11.59
C LEU A 223 26.80 -18.38 13.10
N VAL A 224 26.66 -19.55 13.73
CA VAL A 224 26.93 -19.71 15.19
C VAL A 224 28.36 -19.30 15.52
N SER A 225 29.35 -19.78 14.75
CA SER A 225 30.75 -19.38 14.95
C SER A 225 30.95 -17.87 14.77
N TRP A 226 30.31 -17.28 13.76
CA TRP A 226 30.39 -15.85 13.47
C TRP A 226 29.76 -14.99 14.57
N VAL A 227 28.58 -15.37 15.08
CA VAL A 227 27.88 -14.69 16.18
C VAL A 227 28.70 -14.78 17.48
N ASN A 228 29.28 -15.94 17.80
CA ASN A 228 30.18 -16.09 18.96
C ASN A 228 31.45 -15.23 18.84
N LYS A 229 32.04 -15.14 17.65
CA LYS A 229 33.19 -14.24 17.41
C LYS A 229 32.79 -12.78 17.59
N TRP A 230 31.62 -12.39 17.08
CA TRP A 230 31.11 -11.02 17.22
C TRP A 230 30.91 -10.62 18.69
N GLU A 231 30.37 -11.53 19.52
CA GLU A 231 30.19 -11.28 20.96
C GLU A 231 31.53 -11.07 21.70
N ASN A 232 32.59 -11.73 21.25
CA ASN A 232 33.92 -11.66 21.87
C ASN A 232 34.78 -10.49 21.36
N LEU A 233 34.29 -9.64 20.46
CA LEU A 233 35.06 -8.49 19.95
C LEU A 233 35.14 -7.37 20.98
N ASP A 234 36.33 -6.86 21.33
CA ASP A 234 36.55 -5.77 22.29
C ASP A 234 36.00 -4.40 21.83
N SER A 235 34.68 -4.25 21.74
CA SER A 235 34.00 -3.00 21.49
C SER A 235 32.85 -2.79 22.49
N ASN A 236 32.76 -1.58 23.03
CA ASN A 236 31.62 -1.14 23.86
C ASN A 236 30.39 -0.76 23.02
N ASN A 237 30.57 -0.57 21.71
CA ASN A 237 29.52 -0.20 20.76
C ASN A 237 29.43 -1.24 19.63
N GLY A 238 28.22 -1.47 19.11
CA GLY A 238 27.99 -2.32 17.93
C GLY A 238 27.89 -3.83 18.17
N ARG A 239 27.73 -4.27 19.43
CA ARG A 239 27.35 -5.65 19.76
C ARG A 239 25.82 -5.82 19.79
N LEU A 240 25.36 -7.06 19.63
CA LEU A 240 23.98 -7.41 19.90
C LEU A 240 23.68 -7.23 21.41
N SER A 241 22.42 -6.99 21.77
CA SER A 241 22.03 -7.07 23.19
C SER A 241 22.25 -8.50 23.69
N LYS A 242 22.49 -8.68 24.99
CA LYS A 242 22.69 -10.01 25.59
C LYS A 242 21.54 -10.97 25.27
N GLU A 243 20.31 -10.47 25.32
CA GLU A 243 19.10 -11.22 25.01
C GLU A 243 19.01 -11.58 23.53
N THR A 244 19.36 -10.63 22.64
CA THR A 244 19.33 -10.84 21.19
C THR A 244 20.39 -11.83 20.73
N PHE A 245 21.61 -11.69 21.27
CA PHE A 245 22.70 -12.64 21.05
C PHE A 245 22.29 -14.04 21.51
N LEU A 246 21.82 -14.17 22.76
CA LEU A 246 21.43 -15.45 23.33
C LEU A 246 20.31 -16.09 22.52
N ALA A 247 19.27 -15.33 22.17
CA ALA A 247 18.15 -15.82 21.36
C ALA A 247 18.61 -16.32 19.99
N LEU A 248 19.39 -15.54 19.24
CA LEU A 248 19.87 -15.92 17.90
C LEU A 248 20.80 -17.13 17.96
N ASN A 249 21.75 -17.12 18.88
CA ASN A 249 22.76 -18.18 19.02
C ASN A 249 22.12 -19.48 19.49
N HIS A 250 21.37 -19.44 20.59
CA HIS A 250 20.72 -20.63 21.16
C HIS A 250 19.70 -21.23 20.19
N THR A 251 18.85 -20.41 19.55
CA THR A 251 17.86 -20.90 18.57
C THR A 251 18.55 -21.59 17.39
N THR A 252 19.64 -20.99 16.88
CA THR A 252 20.36 -21.56 15.74
C THR A 252 21.06 -22.88 16.11
N GLN A 253 21.67 -22.96 17.30
CA GLN A 253 22.25 -24.20 17.81
C GLN A 253 21.19 -25.29 18.01
N ALA A 254 20.07 -24.95 18.65
CA ALA A 254 18.96 -25.88 18.86
C ALA A 254 18.41 -26.41 17.53
N PHE A 255 18.29 -25.57 16.49
CA PHE A 255 17.87 -26.03 15.17
C PHE A 255 18.86 -27.02 14.53
N ILE A 256 20.17 -26.78 14.66
CA ILE A 256 21.19 -27.72 14.19
C ILE A 256 21.06 -29.07 14.92
N GLU A 257 20.89 -29.04 16.24
CA GLU A 257 20.71 -30.25 17.06
C GLU A 257 19.42 -30.99 16.73
N ILE A 258 18.30 -30.29 16.58
CA ILE A 258 17.00 -30.86 16.18
C ILE A 258 17.13 -31.56 14.82
N VAL A 259 17.77 -30.93 13.83
CA VAL A 259 17.96 -31.54 12.51
C VAL A 259 18.78 -32.84 12.62
N ASN A 260 19.88 -32.80 13.38
CA ASN A 260 20.73 -33.97 13.59
C ASN A 260 20.00 -35.08 14.35
N HIS A 261 19.31 -34.75 15.44
CA HIS A 261 18.58 -35.69 16.28
C HIS A 261 17.41 -36.30 15.52
N CYS A 262 16.58 -35.49 14.86
CA CYS A 262 15.41 -36.00 14.16
C CYS A 262 15.79 -36.89 12.97
N THR A 263 16.92 -36.62 12.32
CA THR A 263 17.37 -37.48 11.23
C THR A 263 17.99 -38.77 11.74
N LYS A 264 18.80 -38.72 12.82
CA LYS A 264 19.42 -39.92 13.40
C LYS A 264 18.42 -40.83 14.12
N SER A 265 17.61 -40.25 15.01
CA SER A 265 16.70 -41.00 15.90
C SER A 265 15.38 -41.38 15.22
N PHE A 266 14.81 -40.47 14.41
CA PHE A 266 13.49 -40.69 13.78
C PHE A 266 13.56 -40.97 12.28
N LYS A 267 14.77 -41.09 11.69
CA LYS A 267 15.02 -41.38 10.27
C LYS A 267 14.21 -40.49 9.32
N LYS A 268 14.03 -39.21 9.68
CA LYS A 268 13.33 -38.24 8.82
C LYS A 268 14.24 -37.78 7.69
N GLU A 269 13.73 -37.79 6.47
CA GLU A 269 14.47 -37.38 5.26
C GLU A 269 14.81 -35.89 5.27
N TYR A 270 13.91 -35.07 5.81
CA TYR A 270 14.08 -33.62 5.91
C TYR A 270 13.32 -33.03 7.09
N ILE A 271 13.70 -31.81 7.48
CA ILE A 271 13.08 -31.03 8.55
C ILE A 271 12.66 -29.65 8.04
N LEU A 272 11.48 -29.21 8.48
CA LEU A 272 10.90 -27.90 8.15
C LEU A 272 10.96 -26.99 9.39
N LEU A 273 12.05 -26.26 9.56
CA LEU A 273 12.24 -25.38 10.72
C LEU A 273 11.16 -24.29 10.83
N GLY A 274 10.55 -23.87 9.72
CA GLY A 274 9.46 -22.90 9.72
C GLY A 274 8.17 -23.43 10.35
N LYS A 275 8.11 -24.70 10.75
CA LYS A 275 7.03 -25.24 11.58
C LYS A 275 7.27 -25.05 13.08
N ILE A 276 8.50 -24.75 13.49
CA ILE A 276 8.92 -24.56 14.88
C ILE A 276 8.89 -23.05 15.19
N GLN A 277 7.69 -22.49 15.26
CA GLN A 277 7.46 -21.06 15.51
C GLN A 277 6.04 -20.82 16.04
N THR A 278 5.84 -19.67 16.67
CA THR A 278 4.58 -19.29 17.32
C THR A 278 3.56 -18.67 16.37
N ASP A 279 3.86 -18.47 15.07
CA ASP A 279 2.94 -17.86 14.08
C ASP A 279 1.52 -18.45 14.09
N LYS A 280 1.39 -19.78 14.23
CA LYS A 280 0.07 -20.44 14.26
C LYS A 280 -0.72 -20.07 15.52
N LEU A 281 -0.02 -19.90 16.64
CA LEU A 281 -0.62 -19.47 17.90
C LEU A 281 -1.04 -17.99 17.80
N GLU A 282 -0.19 -17.14 17.23
CA GLU A 282 -0.53 -15.73 16.98
C GLU A 282 -1.71 -15.58 16.02
N SER A 283 -1.76 -16.41 14.98
CA SER A 283 -2.91 -16.50 14.07
C SER A 283 -4.18 -16.89 14.82
N ARG A 284 -4.10 -17.82 15.77
CA ARG A 284 -5.24 -18.21 16.62
C ARG A 284 -5.69 -17.06 17.52
N PHE A 285 -4.76 -16.30 18.10
CA PHE A 285 -5.09 -15.08 18.85
C PHE A 285 -5.73 -14.00 17.97
N GLY A 286 -5.31 -13.91 16.70
CA GLY A 286 -5.95 -13.07 15.69
C GLY A 286 -7.41 -13.45 15.45
N GLN A 287 -7.70 -14.75 15.35
CA GLN A 287 -9.07 -15.26 15.24
C GLN A 287 -9.91 -14.88 16.46
N TYR A 288 -9.37 -15.03 17.67
CA TYR A 288 -10.10 -14.63 18.90
C TYR A 288 -10.48 -13.16 18.90
N ARG A 289 -9.55 -12.28 18.53
CA ARG A 289 -9.82 -10.84 18.44
C ARG A 289 -10.86 -10.52 17.37
N SER A 290 -10.73 -11.13 16.19
CA SER A 290 -11.62 -10.84 15.08
C SER A 290 -13.06 -11.28 15.35
N MET A 291 -13.23 -12.49 15.88
CA MET A 291 -14.54 -13.04 16.24
C MET A 291 -15.19 -12.34 17.45
N ALA A 292 -14.42 -11.57 18.23
CA ALA A 292 -14.91 -10.70 19.30
C ALA A 292 -15.19 -9.26 18.83
N GLY A 293 -15.30 -9.02 17.52
CA GLY A 293 -15.59 -7.70 16.93
C GLY A 293 -14.35 -6.85 16.68
N ASP A 294 -13.24 -7.49 16.28
CA ASP A 294 -11.94 -6.87 15.98
C ASP A 294 -11.37 -6.00 17.12
N GLN A 295 -11.66 -6.39 18.37
CA GLN A 295 -11.15 -5.71 19.57
C GLN A 295 -9.78 -6.24 19.97
N TYR A 296 -8.84 -5.35 20.31
CA TYR A 296 -7.51 -5.77 20.76
C TYR A 296 -7.55 -6.46 22.14
N HIS A 297 -8.30 -5.87 23.07
CA HIS A 297 -8.50 -6.43 24.40
C HIS A 297 -9.77 -7.27 24.42
N ILE A 298 -9.60 -8.58 24.59
CA ILE A 298 -10.70 -9.54 24.71
C ILE A 298 -10.74 -10.12 26.13
N SER A 299 -11.95 -10.33 26.64
CA SER A 299 -12.17 -10.97 27.93
C SER A 299 -11.95 -12.49 27.86
N VAL A 300 -11.65 -13.10 29.01
CA VAL A 300 -11.53 -14.57 29.13
C VAL A 300 -12.81 -15.27 28.66
N ARG A 301 -13.98 -14.69 28.96
CA ARG A 301 -15.28 -15.19 28.48
C ARG A 301 -15.37 -15.21 26.95
N GLN A 302 -14.99 -14.12 26.28
CA GLN A 302 -15.00 -14.04 24.81
C GLN A 302 -14.03 -15.05 24.17
N ILE A 303 -12.91 -15.35 24.82
CA ILE A 303 -11.99 -16.41 24.39
C ILE A 303 -12.70 -17.77 24.44
N TYR A 304 -13.35 -18.13 25.54
CA TYR A 304 -14.08 -19.40 25.66
C TYR A 304 -15.24 -19.53 24.65
N GLU A 305 -16.01 -18.46 24.47
CA GLU A 305 -17.11 -18.43 23.49
C GLU A 305 -16.59 -18.61 22.07
N THR A 306 -15.48 -17.94 21.73
CA THR A 306 -14.87 -18.05 20.40
C THR A 306 -14.23 -19.41 20.17
N GLU A 307 -13.54 -19.95 21.18
CA GLU A 307 -12.92 -21.27 21.12
C GLU A 307 -13.96 -22.37 20.90
N SER A 308 -15.11 -22.27 21.57
CA SER A 308 -16.23 -23.19 21.37
C SER A 308 -16.73 -23.18 19.93
N LYS A 309 -16.86 -21.98 19.32
CA LYS A 309 -17.24 -21.83 17.90
C LYS A 309 -16.19 -22.41 16.96
N LEU A 310 -14.90 -22.13 17.20
CA LEU A 310 -13.81 -22.63 16.35
C LEU A 310 -13.65 -24.14 16.43
N ARG A 311 -13.90 -24.76 17.60
CA ARG A 311 -13.92 -26.23 17.75
C ARG A 311 -15.05 -26.86 16.96
N LEU A 312 -16.27 -26.32 17.05
CA LEU A 312 -17.41 -26.79 16.25
C LEU A 312 -17.10 -26.73 14.75
N CYS A 313 -16.49 -25.64 14.28
CA CYS A 313 -16.07 -25.53 12.87
C CYS A 313 -15.04 -26.59 12.47
N HIS A 314 -14.14 -26.99 13.38
CA HIS A 314 -13.12 -28.00 13.10
C HIS A 314 -13.68 -29.42 13.02
N GLU A 315 -14.76 -29.71 13.73
CA GLU A 315 -15.48 -30.99 13.68
C GLU A 315 -16.37 -31.11 12.44
N LEU A 316 -16.80 -29.99 11.85
CA LEU A 316 -17.52 -29.96 10.58
C LEU A 316 -16.55 -30.23 9.41
N LYS A 317 -16.31 -31.50 9.11
CA LYS A 317 -15.51 -31.96 7.95
C LYS A 317 -16.44 -32.50 6.86
N LEU A 318 -16.46 -31.87 5.69
CA LEU A 318 -17.12 -32.40 4.50
C LEU A 318 -16.16 -33.36 3.79
N ALA A 319 -16.54 -34.60 3.54
CA ALA A 319 -15.68 -35.54 2.81
C ALA A 319 -16.00 -35.49 1.30
N SER A 320 -15.00 -35.18 0.47
CA SER A 320 -15.09 -35.29 -0.99
C SER A 320 -14.43 -36.58 -1.48
N HIS A 321 -15.14 -37.35 -2.31
CA HIS A 321 -14.65 -38.60 -2.88
C HIS A 321 -13.36 -38.43 -3.73
N LYS A 322 -13.08 -37.23 -4.28
CA LYS A 322 -11.85 -36.93 -5.04
C LYS A 322 -10.81 -36.10 -4.27
N LYS A 323 -11.19 -35.38 -3.21
CA LYS A 323 -10.32 -34.39 -2.54
C LYS A 323 -10.09 -34.63 -1.04
N GLY A 324 -10.62 -35.72 -0.47
CA GLY A 324 -10.46 -36.03 0.95
C GLY A 324 -11.30 -35.14 1.86
N SER A 325 -10.92 -35.02 3.14
CA SER A 325 -11.63 -34.19 4.13
C SER A 325 -11.44 -32.70 3.82
N ILE A 326 -12.55 -32.01 3.56
CA ILE A 326 -12.67 -30.57 3.40
C ILE A 326 -13.07 -30.02 4.77
N THR A 327 -12.19 -29.22 5.37
CA THR A 327 -12.56 -28.43 6.56
C THR A 327 -13.57 -27.37 6.13
N VAL A 328 -14.73 -27.32 6.78
CA VAL A 328 -15.71 -26.26 6.52
C VAL A 328 -15.20 -24.98 7.15
N ASP A 329 -14.64 -24.09 6.35
CA ASP A 329 -14.40 -22.71 6.76
C ASP A 329 -15.68 -21.93 6.50
N ILE A 330 -16.54 -21.81 7.54
CA ILE A 330 -17.88 -21.21 7.44
C ILE A 330 -17.82 -19.72 7.07
N PHE A 331 -16.63 -19.11 7.03
CA PHE A 331 -16.45 -17.67 6.93
C PHE A 331 -15.53 -17.21 5.80
N ASP A 332 -15.30 -18.05 4.78
CA ASP A 332 -14.72 -17.57 3.52
C ASP A 332 -15.79 -16.75 2.76
N ASN A 333 -15.84 -15.44 3.01
CA ASN A 333 -16.60 -14.47 2.22
C ASN A 333 -15.96 -14.24 0.83
N SER A 334 -15.50 -15.31 0.16
CA SER A 334 -15.09 -15.25 -1.23
C SER A 334 -16.28 -15.60 -2.12
N GLU A 335 -17.10 -14.59 -2.42
CA GLU A 335 -18.11 -14.66 -3.48
C GLU A 335 -17.46 -15.16 -4.78
N LYS A 336 -17.89 -16.31 -5.29
CA LYS A 336 -17.97 -16.59 -6.75
C LYS A 336 -19.03 -17.64 -7.08
N ASN A 337 -19.95 -17.30 -7.98
CA ASN A 337 -19.87 -17.63 -9.41
C ASN A 337 -21.12 -17.12 -10.12
N ASP A 338 -20.97 -16.19 -11.07
CA ASP A 338 -22.05 -15.83 -12.00
C ASP A 338 -21.60 -16.11 -13.44
N GLU A 339 -22.32 -17.02 -14.10
CA GLU A 339 -22.20 -17.38 -15.53
C GLU A 339 -23.27 -16.70 -16.40
N GLU A 340 -23.95 -15.64 -15.93
CA GLU A 340 -24.89 -14.91 -16.77
C GLU A 340 -24.19 -13.79 -17.57
N LYS A 341 -24.16 -13.94 -18.90
CA LYS A 341 -23.84 -12.86 -19.84
C LYS A 341 -24.97 -11.84 -19.81
N GLN A 342 -24.73 -10.67 -19.21
CA GLN A 342 -25.69 -9.56 -19.29
C GLN A 342 -25.53 -8.79 -20.61
N PRO A 343 -26.62 -8.25 -21.18
CA PRO A 343 -26.56 -7.42 -22.36
C PRO A 343 -25.71 -6.17 -22.09
N ILE A 344 -24.81 -5.86 -23.03
CA ILE A 344 -23.95 -4.67 -22.98
C ILE A 344 -24.83 -3.44 -23.24
N ASP A 345 -24.82 -2.47 -22.31
CA ASP A 345 -25.48 -1.18 -22.53
C ASP A 345 -24.85 -0.47 -23.74
N LEU A 346 -25.69 0.03 -24.66
CA LEU A 346 -25.29 0.63 -25.95
C LEU A 346 -24.22 1.71 -25.79
N ILE A 347 -24.18 2.39 -24.64
CA ILE A 347 -23.19 3.44 -24.37
C ILE A 347 -21.74 2.94 -24.35
N PHE A 348 -21.51 1.65 -24.08
CA PHE A 348 -20.17 1.08 -24.06
C PHE A 348 -19.71 0.57 -25.43
N CYS A 349 -20.62 0.41 -26.39
CA CYS A 349 -20.30 -0.06 -27.74
C CYS A 349 -19.41 0.91 -28.54
N ASP A 350 -19.40 2.20 -28.17
CA ASP A 350 -18.53 3.22 -28.79
C ASP A 350 -17.04 3.07 -28.39
N ILE A 351 -16.71 2.18 -27.45
CA ILE A 351 -15.34 2.01 -26.95
C ILE A 351 -14.54 1.20 -27.96
N MET A 352 -13.76 1.89 -28.78
CA MET A 352 -12.73 1.29 -29.64
C MET A 352 -11.32 1.53 -29.08
N VAL A 353 -10.34 0.76 -29.52
CA VAL A 353 -8.91 1.05 -29.27
C VAL A 353 -8.28 1.59 -30.54
N GLU A 354 -7.75 2.81 -30.54
CA GLU A 354 -7.08 3.40 -31.70
C GLU A 354 -5.54 3.30 -31.56
N GLU A 355 -4.79 3.43 -32.65
CA GLU A 355 -3.32 3.45 -32.59
C GLU A 355 -2.80 4.58 -31.71
N SER A 356 -3.47 5.74 -31.73
CA SER A 356 -3.17 6.88 -30.85
C SER A 356 -3.29 6.56 -29.36
N ASP A 357 -4.05 5.53 -28.96
CA ASP A 357 -4.16 5.10 -27.57
C ASP A 357 -3.00 4.21 -27.14
N ILE A 358 -2.44 3.44 -28.07
CA ILE A 358 -1.25 2.61 -27.84
C ILE A 358 -0.02 3.51 -27.67
N GLU A 359 0.11 4.57 -28.46
CA GLU A 359 1.19 5.55 -28.34
C GLU A 359 1.21 6.24 -26.96
N LYS A 360 0.04 6.55 -26.39
CA LYS A 360 -0.08 7.20 -25.06
C LYS A 360 0.42 6.34 -23.90
N ILE A 361 0.59 5.04 -24.11
CA ILE A 361 1.01 4.06 -23.10
C ILE A 361 2.40 3.47 -23.40
N ALA A 362 3.14 4.01 -24.36
CA ALA A 362 4.48 3.52 -24.72
C ALA A 362 5.41 3.41 -23.50
N ASP A 363 5.41 4.40 -22.62
CA ASP A 363 6.25 4.40 -21.40
C ASP A 363 5.83 3.34 -20.36
N THR A 364 4.57 2.90 -20.39
CA THR A 364 4.04 1.89 -19.44
C THR A 364 4.07 0.47 -20.01
N LEU A 365 4.48 0.32 -21.27
CA LEU A 365 4.51 -0.95 -21.98
C LEU A 365 5.37 -2.04 -21.30
N PRO A 366 6.54 -1.74 -20.68
CA PRO A 366 7.30 -2.75 -19.94
C PRO A 366 6.54 -3.32 -18.73
N ILE A 367 5.71 -2.50 -18.08
CA ILE A 367 4.89 -2.91 -16.93
C ILE A 367 3.71 -3.77 -17.39
N VAL A 368 3.05 -3.37 -18.48
CA VAL A 368 1.96 -4.13 -19.10
C VAL A 368 2.47 -5.48 -19.61
N THR A 369 3.68 -5.51 -20.18
CA THR A 369 4.36 -6.74 -20.62
C THR A 369 4.68 -7.66 -19.43
N TYR A 370 5.14 -7.12 -18.30
CA TYR A 370 5.31 -7.89 -17.07
C TYR A 370 3.98 -8.51 -16.57
N LEU A 371 2.87 -7.76 -16.63
CA LEU A 371 1.53 -8.27 -16.30
C LEU A 371 1.10 -9.38 -17.28
N ALA A 372 1.42 -9.26 -18.56
CA ALA A 372 1.16 -10.28 -19.56
C ALA A 372 1.91 -11.60 -19.28
N GLY A 373 3.12 -11.53 -18.70
CA GLY A 373 3.84 -12.72 -18.22
C GLY A 373 3.07 -13.47 -17.12
N TYR A 374 2.46 -12.76 -16.18
CA TYR A 374 1.57 -13.36 -15.17
C TYR A 374 0.32 -13.98 -15.78
N CYS A 375 -0.31 -13.31 -16.75
CA CYS A 375 -1.50 -13.82 -17.43
C CYS A 375 -1.19 -15.09 -18.24
N SER A 376 -0.01 -15.14 -18.87
CA SER A 376 0.50 -16.35 -19.55
C SER A 376 0.65 -17.51 -18.56
N HIS A 377 1.22 -17.26 -17.37
CA HIS A 377 1.32 -18.27 -16.32
C HIS A 377 -0.06 -18.80 -15.88
N ALA A 378 -1.05 -17.91 -15.74
CA ALA A 378 -2.40 -18.29 -15.37
C ALA A 378 -3.06 -19.22 -16.41
N ALA A 379 -2.90 -18.90 -17.71
CA ALA A 379 -3.39 -19.73 -18.81
C ALA A 379 -2.65 -21.08 -18.91
N LEU A 380 -1.32 -21.08 -18.75
CA LEU A 380 -0.50 -22.31 -18.80
C LEU A 380 -0.80 -23.29 -17.68
N LYS A 381 -1.34 -22.85 -16.54
CA LYS A 381 -1.84 -23.78 -15.51
C LYS A 381 -3.05 -24.60 -15.96
N LYS A 382 -3.74 -24.17 -17.02
CA LYS A 382 -4.98 -24.77 -17.53
C LYS A 382 -4.77 -25.65 -18.75
N THR A 383 -3.57 -25.63 -19.36
CA THR A 383 -3.24 -26.47 -20.51
C THR A 383 -1.89 -27.14 -20.33
N LYS A 384 -1.78 -28.40 -20.79
CA LYS A 384 -0.52 -29.14 -20.87
C LYS A 384 0.00 -29.26 -22.31
N CYS A 385 -0.71 -28.69 -23.28
CA CYS A 385 -0.39 -28.79 -24.70
C CYS A 385 0.86 -27.97 -25.06
N SER A 386 1.81 -28.59 -25.75
CA SER A 386 3.05 -27.95 -26.20
C SER A 386 2.81 -26.86 -27.24
N TYR A 387 1.88 -27.09 -28.18
CA TYR A 387 1.50 -26.11 -29.20
C TYR A 387 0.86 -24.85 -28.58
N CYS A 388 -0.14 -25.03 -27.71
CA CYS A 388 -0.74 -23.91 -26.99
C CYS A 388 0.30 -23.16 -26.15
N ARG A 389 1.26 -23.87 -25.55
CA ARG A 389 2.34 -23.25 -24.78
C ARG A 389 3.20 -22.34 -25.68
N GLN A 390 3.65 -22.82 -26.83
CA GLN A 390 4.48 -22.03 -27.77
C GLN A 390 3.74 -20.80 -28.32
N LYS A 391 2.41 -20.82 -28.39
CA LYS A 391 1.63 -19.63 -28.78
C LYS A 391 1.50 -18.59 -27.66
N LEU A 392 1.59 -19.00 -26.39
CA LEU A 392 1.44 -18.13 -25.22
C LEU A 392 2.75 -17.50 -24.74
N ILE A 393 3.87 -18.19 -24.93
CA ILE A 393 5.20 -17.76 -24.49
C ILE A 393 6.21 -17.77 -25.64
N THR A 394 7.23 -16.93 -25.53
CA THR A 394 8.32 -16.81 -26.50
C THR A 394 9.66 -17.01 -25.79
N ASP A 395 10.69 -17.44 -26.52
CA ASP A 395 12.03 -17.63 -25.98
C ASP A 395 12.76 -16.30 -25.80
N LYS A 396 13.54 -16.21 -24.71
CA LYS A 396 14.26 -15.00 -24.28
C LYS A 396 15.16 -14.38 -25.36
N GLU A 397 15.73 -15.21 -26.24
CA GLU A 397 16.71 -14.82 -27.26
C GLU A 397 16.09 -14.10 -28.48
N SER A 398 14.77 -14.13 -28.63
CA SER A 398 14.07 -13.70 -29.85
C SER A 398 13.33 -12.35 -29.73
N ILE A 399 13.64 -11.55 -28.70
CA ILE A 399 12.83 -10.40 -28.28
C ILE A 399 13.63 -9.08 -28.25
N SER A 400 12.99 -7.99 -28.69
CA SER A 400 13.48 -6.61 -28.49
C SER A 400 13.53 -6.25 -26.99
N HIS A 401 14.70 -5.81 -26.52
CA HIS A 401 15.00 -5.68 -25.10
C HIS A 401 14.18 -4.61 -24.35
N ASP A 402 13.70 -3.56 -25.01
CA ASP A 402 13.12 -2.41 -24.30
C ASP A 402 11.81 -2.72 -23.58
N ASN A 403 10.89 -3.46 -24.20
CA ASN A 403 9.59 -3.82 -23.60
C ASN A 403 9.68 -4.96 -22.57
N TYR A 404 10.77 -5.73 -22.57
CA TYR A 404 10.94 -6.90 -21.70
C TYR A 404 12.00 -6.68 -20.61
N LYS A 405 12.65 -5.52 -20.60
CA LYS A 405 13.68 -5.11 -19.63
C LYS A 405 13.26 -5.35 -18.17
N LEU A 406 12.00 -5.06 -17.83
CA LEU A 406 11.48 -5.26 -16.48
C LEU A 406 11.38 -6.74 -16.08
N ILE A 407 11.07 -7.62 -17.03
CA ILE A 407 11.05 -9.06 -16.80
C ILE A 407 12.49 -9.55 -16.59
N ASP A 408 13.41 -9.15 -17.47
CA ASP A 408 14.81 -9.58 -17.42
C ASP A 408 15.51 -9.21 -16.10
N VAL A 409 15.34 -7.96 -15.64
CA VAL A 409 15.92 -7.49 -14.36
C VAL A 409 15.36 -8.24 -13.15
N LYS A 410 14.10 -8.69 -13.21
CA LYS A 410 13.43 -9.39 -12.09
C LYS A 410 13.54 -10.91 -12.18
N ASP A 411 14.06 -11.43 -13.28
CA ASP A 411 14.02 -12.86 -13.54
C ASP A 411 15.07 -13.60 -12.72
N ARG A 412 14.61 -14.63 -11.99
CA ARG A 412 15.45 -15.59 -11.27
C ARG A 412 15.47 -16.94 -12.00
N GLY A 413 15.42 -16.90 -13.33
CA GLY A 413 15.38 -18.04 -14.25
C GLY A 413 14.00 -18.66 -14.45
N GLY A 414 12.93 -17.96 -14.09
CA GLY A 414 11.58 -18.51 -13.97
C GLY A 414 10.39 -17.67 -14.32
N LEU A 415 10.60 -16.40 -14.62
CA LEU A 415 9.57 -15.57 -15.22
C LEU A 415 9.36 -16.01 -16.66
N LEU A 416 8.10 -15.97 -17.08
CA LEU A 416 7.73 -16.30 -18.45
C LEU A 416 7.78 -15.04 -19.31
N TYR A 417 8.27 -15.21 -20.53
CA TYR A 417 8.28 -14.17 -21.54
C TYR A 417 7.01 -14.32 -22.39
N PRO A 418 6.00 -13.43 -22.24
CA PRO A 418 4.74 -13.56 -22.96
C PRO A 418 4.95 -13.33 -24.46
N SER A 419 4.22 -14.08 -25.29
CA SER A 419 4.20 -13.86 -26.73
C SER A 419 3.52 -12.52 -27.08
N LYS A 420 3.78 -12.01 -28.29
CA LYS A 420 3.19 -10.74 -28.77
C LYS A 420 1.66 -10.73 -28.70
N ILE A 421 1.02 -11.87 -28.93
CA ILE A 421 -0.45 -11.98 -28.89
C ILE A 421 -0.96 -11.76 -27.47
N VAL A 422 -0.31 -12.35 -26.47
CA VAL A 422 -0.69 -12.16 -25.06
C VAL A 422 -0.44 -10.72 -24.64
N VAL A 423 0.69 -10.13 -25.04
CA VAL A 423 0.99 -8.72 -24.77
C VAL A 423 -0.09 -7.81 -25.37
N ASN A 424 -0.47 -8.02 -26.63
CA ASN A 424 -1.55 -7.27 -27.28
C ASN A 424 -2.88 -7.42 -26.55
N ALA A 425 -3.29 -8.64 -26.19
CA ALA A 425 -4.54 -8.86 -25.45
C ALA A 425 -4.57 -8.10 -24.12
N VAL A 426 -3.46 -8.07 -23.39
CA VAL A 426 -3.36 -7.33 -22.12
C VAL A 426 -3.28 -5.81 -22.33
N ILE A 427 -2.62 -5.33 -23.40
CA ILE A 427 -2.64 -3.92 -23.81
C ILE A 427 -4.07 -3.45 -24.09
N HIS A 428 -4.82 -4.20 -24.92
CA HIS A 428 -6.20 -3.86 -25.24
C HIS A 428 -7.08 -3.88 -23.99
N THR A 429 -6.89 -4.87 -23.10
CA THR A 429 -7.59 -4.90 -21.81
C THR A 429 -7.27 -3.68 -20.95
N TYR A 430 -6.01 -3.27 -20.88
CA TYR A 430 -5.57 -2.10 -20.13
C TYR A 430 -6.21 -0.81 -20.67
N ILE A 431 -6.17 -0.60 -21.99
CA ILE A 431 -6.74 0.59 -22.63
C ILE A 431 -8.26 0.64 -22.44
N VAL A 432 -8.97 -0.47 -22.63
CA VAL A 432 -10.43 -0.53 -22.43
C VAL A 432 -10.79 -0.20 -20.99
N VAL A 433 -10.11 -0.79 -20.00
CA VAL A 433 -10.33 -0.44 -18.58
C VAL A 433 -10.04 1.04 -18.34
N GLN A 434 -8.96 1.59 -18.92
CA GLN A 434 -8.61 3.01 -18.78
C GLN A 434 -9.67 3.95 -19.37
N LYS A 435 -10.32 3.55 -20.48
CA LYS A 435 -11.45 4.29 -21.06
C LYS A 435 -12.71 4.16 -20.20
N LEU A 436 -13.00 2.97 -19.68
CA LEU A 436 -14.16 2.74 -18.80
C LEU A 436 -14.10 3.53 -17.49
N ILE A 437 -12.90 3.73 -16.93
CA ILE A 437 -12.68 4.56 -15.72
C ILE A 437 -12.45 6.05 -16.05
N SER A 438 -12.72 6.48 -17.28
CA SER A 438 -12.68 7.90 -17.64
C SER A 438 -13.97 8.62 -17.21
N GLU A 439 -13.91 9.94 -17.07
CA GLU A 439 -15.05 10.78 -16.65
C GLU A 439 -16.32 10.57 -17.48
N LYS A 440 -16.20 10.08 -18.73
CA LYS A 440 -17.35 9.81 -19.61
C LYS A 440 -18.13 8.55 -19.22
N TYR A 441 -17.46 7.52 -18.72
CA TYR A 441 -18.04 6.17 -18.56
C TYR A 441 -18.04 5.67 -17.11
N GLU A 442 -17.23 6.26 -16.22
CA GLU A 442 -16.94 5.73 -14.88
C GLU A 442 -18.20 5.57 -14.01
N ASP A 443 -19.10 6.57 -13.98
CA ASP A 443 -20.30 6.53 -13.14
C ASP A 443 -21.25 5.40 -13.54
N LYS A 444 -21.41 5.17 -14.85
CA LYS A 444 -22.21 4.05 -15.36
C LYS A 444 -21.50 2.72 -15.20
N PHE A 445 -20.19 2.68 -15.42
CA PHE A 445 -19.38 1.47 -15.26
C PHE A 445 -19.44 0.94 -13.83
N ILE A 446 -19.44 1.82 -12.82
CA ILE A 446 -19.57 1.42 -11.41
C ILE A 446 -20.92 0.75 -11.12
N GLN A 447 -21.98 1.16 -11.80
CA GLN A 447 -23.35 0.63 -11.61
C GLN A 447 -23.55 -0.76 -12.25
N VAL A 448 -22.61 -1.21 -13.09
CA VAL A 448 -22.68 -2.52 -13.73
C VAL A 448 -22.46 -3.62 -12.70
N LEU A 449 -23.41 -4.57 -12.62
CA LEU A 449 -23.36 -5.71 -11.68
C LEU A 449 -22.09 -6.55 -11.87
N ASN A 450 -21.72 -6.83 -13.12
CA ASN A 450 -20.55 -7.66 -13.46
C ASN A 450 -19.57 -6.92 -14.37
N GLN A 451 -18.82 -5.98 -13.77
CA GLN A 451 -17.78 -5.18 -14.43
C GLN A 451 -16.75 -6.04 -15.18
N ARG A 452 -16.40 -7.21 -14.64
CA ARG A 452 -15.44 -8.11 -15.28
C ARG A 452 -15.97 -8.66 -16.59
N SER A 453 -17.21 -9.17 -16.59
CA SER A 453 -17.83 -9.74 -17.79
C SER A 453 -17.93 -8.69 -18.90
N LEU A 454 -18.34 -7.47 -18.55
CA LEU A 454 -18.39 -6.35 -19.49
C LEU A 454 -17.03 -6.06 -20.13
N VAL A 455 -15.96 -5.93 -19.34
CA VAL A 455 -14.61 -5.66 -19.86
C VAL A 455 -14.15 -6.77 -20.78
N VAL A 456 -14.35 -8.03 -20.39
CA VAL A 456 -13.92 -9.18 -21.19
C VAL A 456 -14.65 -9.22 -22.53
N ASN A 457 -15.98 -9.02 -22.54
CA ASN A 457 -16.77 -9.04 -23.78
C ASN A 457 -16.37 -7.90 -24.73
N LEU A 458 -16.23 -6.66 -24.21
CA LEU A 458 -15.81 -5.52 -25.04
C LEU A 458 -14.43 -5.76 -25.67
N VAL A 459 -13.49 -6.29 -24.90
CA VAL A 459 -12.14 -6.57 -25.40
C VAL A 459 -12.17 -7.72 -26.42
N GLU A 460 -12.96 -8.76 -26.18
CA GLU A 460 -13.14 -9.87 -27.11
C GLU A 460 -13.69 -9.38 -28.46
N ASP A 461 -14.73 -8.56 -28.45
CA ASP A 461 -15.31 -7.96 -29.65
C ASP A 461 -14.29 -7.10 -30.43
N ILE A 462 -13.52 -6.27 -29.73
CA ILE A 462 -12.47 -5.42 -30.35
C ILE A 462 -11.37 -6.26 -30.98
N LEU A 463 -10.91 -7.31 -30.28
CA LEU A 463 -9.82 -8.15 -30.76
C LEU A 463 -10.24 -9.01 -31.95
N VAL A 464 -11.50 -9.46 -31.99
CA VAL A 464 -12.10 -10.14 -33.14
C VAL A 464 -12.22 -9.17 -34.33
N THR A 465 -12.75 -7.96 -34.10
CA THR A 465 -12.93 -6.95 -35.16
C THR A 465 -11.61 -6.49 -35.78
N LYS A 466 -10.52 -6.49 -35.01
CA LYS A 466 -9.18 -6.11 -35.47
C LYS A 466 -8.35 -7.25 -36.04
N ASP A 467 -8.93 -8.43 -36.20
CA ASP A 467 -8.25 -9.59 -36.77
C ASP A 467 -6.97 -10.03 -36.03
N ILE A 468 -6.80 -9.60 -34.77
CA ILE A 468 -5.60 -9.89 -33.96
C ILE A 468 -5.48 -11.40 -33.68
N PHE A 469 -6.60 -12.11 -33.77
CA PHE A 469 -6.71 -13.55 -33.54
C PHE A 469 -6.79 -14.41 -34.81
N LEU A 470 -6.72 -13.84 -36.03
CA LEU A 470 -6.85 -14.59 -37.29
C LEU A 470 -5.77 -15.65 -37.55
N SER A 471 -4.71 -15.73 -36.73
CA SER A 471 -3.62 -16.71 -36.89
C SER A 471 -3.74 -17.95 -35.99
N PHE A 472 -4.91 -18.19 -35.40
CA PHE A 472 -5.15 -19.33 -34.53
C PHE A 472 -5.78 -20.50 -35.27
N ASP A 473 -4.94 -21.34 -35.86
CA ASP A 473 -5.32 -22.69 -36.23
C ASP A 473 -5.74 -23.47 -34.98
N VAL A 474 -6.81 -24.27 -35.11
CA VAL A 474 -7.19 -25.24 -34.08
C VAL A 474 -5.97 -26.11 -33.80
N CYS A 475 -5.59 -26.19 -32.53
CA CYS A 475 -4.46 -27.02 -32.12
C CYS A 475 -4.68 -28.47 -32.60
N VAL A 476 -3.61 -29.21 -32.91
CA VAL A 476 -3.67 -30.62 -33.33
C VAL A 476 -4.47 -31.50 -32.35
N ASP A 477 -4.53 -31.13 -31.07
CA ASP A 477 -5.29 -31.77 -30.00
C ASP A 477 -6.76 -31.31 -29.88
N GLY A 478 -7.26 -30.44 -30.77
CA GLY A 478 -8.63 -29.91 -30.73
C GLY A 478 -8.89 -28.83 -29.66
N HIS A 479 -7.84 -28.25 -29.05
CA HIS A 479 -7.99 -27.20 -28.05
C HIS A 479 -8.47 -25.88 -28.67
N ASP A 480 -9.57 -25.35 -28.15
CA ASP A 480 -10.04 -24.01 -28.46
C ASP A 480 -9.15 -22.95 -27.78
N ILE A 481 -8.39 -22.23 -28.61
CA ILE A 481 -7.48 -21.18 -28.13
C ILE A 481 -8.24 -19.96 -27.62
N LEU A 482 -9.49 -19.76 -28.04
CA LEU A 482 -10.36 -18.71 -27.51
C LEU A 482 -10.61 -18.90 -26.02
N HIS A 483 -10.71 -20.16 -25.56
CA HIS A 483 -10.80 -20.45 -24.13
C HIS A 483 -9.56 -19.98 -23.34
N LEU A 484 -8.36 -20.18 -23.89
CA LEU A 484 -7.11 -19.73 -23.26
C LEU A 484 -6.99 -18.21 -23.28
N ILE A 485 -7.42 -17.56 -24.36
CA ILE A 485 -7.51 -16.10 -24.46
C ILE A 485 -8.48 -15.56 -23.41
N ASN A 486 -9.65 -16.18 -23.24
CA ASN A 486 -10.62 -15.77 -22.23
C ASN A 486 -10.02 -15.83 -20.82
N ILE A 487 -9.20 -16.86 -20.51
CA ILE A 487 -8.46 -16.94 -19.25
C ILE A 487 -7.47 -15.77 -19.09
N ILE A 488 -6.77 -15.38 -20.16
CA ILE A 488 -5.83 -14.25 -20.17
C ILE A 488 -6.58 -12.94 -19.91
N LEU A 489 -7.66 -12.69 -20.66
CA LEU A 489 -8.49 -11.49 -20.52
C LEU A 489 -9.04 -11.39 -19.10
N ARG A 490 -9.64 -12.48 -18.58
CA ARG A 490 -10.14 -12.53 -17.20
C ARG A 490 -9.04 -12.28 -16.17
N SER A 491 -7.85 -12.86 -16.36
CA SER A 491 -6.70 -12.64 -15.46
C SER A 491 -6.26 -11.18 -15.45
N ALA A 492 -6.12 -10.57 -16.62
CA ALA A 492 -5.75 -9.17 -16.78
C ALA A 492 -6.81 -8.24 -16.17
N THR A 493 -8.08 -8.43 -16.52
CA THR A 493 -9.21 -7.67 -15.97
C THR A 493 -9.27 -7.74 -14.46
N ASN A 494 -9.14 -8.94 -13.86
CA ASN A 494 -9.15 -9.09 -12.40
C ASN A 494 -8.00 -8.31 -11.74
N SER A 495 -6.79 -8.38 -12.29
CA SER A 495 -5.66 -7.62 -11.76
C SER A 495 -5.90 -6.11 -11.82
N LEU A 496 -6.45 -5.60 -12.92
CA LEU A 496 -6.71 -4.17 -13.08
C LEU A 496 -7.86 -3.68 -12.18
N LEU A 497 -9.00 -4.36 -12.19
CA LEU A 497 -10.17 -3.98 -11.41
C LEU A 497 -9.91 -4.08 -9.90
N ASN A 498 -9.22 -5.13 -9.42
CA ASN A 498 -8.89 -5.25 -8.01
C ASN A 498 -8.03 -4.07 -7.51
N ASN A 499 -7.06 -3.63 -8.30
CA ASN A 499 -6.26 -2.46 -7.95
C ASN A 499 -7.08 -1.16 -7.99
N TYR A 500 -7.95 -0.99 -8.99
CA TYR A 500 -8.87 0.15 -9.06
C TYR A 500 -9.79 0.22 -7.83
N CYS A 501 -10.42 -0.90 -7.45
CA CYS A 501 -11.29 -0.98 -6.27
C CYS A 501 -10.53 -0.64 -4.99
N LYS A 502 -9.31 -1.19 -4.80
CA LYS A 502 -8.46 -0.86 -3.65
C LYS A 502 -8.17 0.63 -3.56
N VAL A 503 -7.79 1.27 -4.67
CA VAL A 503 -7.49 2.71 -4.71
C VAL A 503 -8.74 3.55 -4.39
N LYS A 504 -9.92 3.20 -4.92
CA LYS A 504 -11.17 3.88 -4.57
C LYS A 504 -11.51 3.72 -3.09
N ASN A 505 -11.41 2.51 -2.56
CA ASN A 505 -11.66 2.23 -1.14
C ASN A 505 -10.70 2.99 -0.22
N ASP A 506 -9.42 3.08 -0.59
CA ASP A 506 -8.44 3.83 0.18
C ASP A 506 -8.65 5.34 0.09
N LYS A 507 -9.17 5.86 -1.03
CA LYS A 507 -9.63 7.26 -1.13
C LYS A 507 -10.83 7.53 -0.23
N LEU A 508 -11.82 6.63 -0.18
CA LEU A 508 -12.98 6.74 0.70
C LEU A 508 -12.57 6.79 2.18
N LYS A 509 -11.57 6.00 2.59
CA LYS A 509 -11.00 6.03 3.95
C LYS A 509 -10.30 7.35 4.31
N LYS A 510 -9.85 8.13 3.31
CA LYS A 510 -9.17 9.42 3.50
C LYS A 510 -10.10 10.62 3.47
N ILE A 511 -11.37 10.42 3.09
CA ILE A 511 -12.39 11.47 3.21
C ILE A 511 -12.68 11.61 4.71
N PRO A 512 -12.41 12.77 5.36
CA PRO A 512 -12.86 12.98 6.73
C PRO A 512 -14.38 12.81 6.74
N ASN A 513 -14.88 11.90 7.58
CA ASN A 513 -16.30 11.61 7.72
C ASN A 513 -17.13 12.90 7.73
N VAL A 514 -17.76 13.22 6.59
CA VAL A 514 -18.81 14.22 6.52
C VAL A 514 -20.02 13.57 7.19
N THR A 515 -20.21 13.91 8.46
CA THR A 515 -21.46 13.91 9.21
C THR A 515 -22.57 13.02 8.66
N VAL A 516 -22.52 11.73 9.00
CA VAL A 516 -23.78 11.00 9.25
C VAL A 516 -24.19 11.34 10.67
N VAL A 517 -25.19 12.21 10.78
CA VAL A 517 -25.92 12.41 12.03
C VAL A 517 -26.68 11.12 12.32
N SER A 518 -26.05 10.19 13.04
CA SER A 518 -26.78 9.14 13.76
C SER A 518 -26.33 9.13 15.20
N LYS A 519 -27.27 9.48 16.07
CA LYS A 519 -27.18 9.54 17.53
C LYS A 519 -26.42 8.33 18.08
N ASN A 520 -25.28 8.57 18.73
CA ASN A 520 -24.86 7.87 19.95
C ASN A 520 -23.80 8.71 20.67
N LYS A 521 -24.29 9.63 21.51
CA LYS A 521 -23.53 10.22 22.62
C LYS A 521 -23.24 9.12 23.65
N ARG A 522 -22.00 9.13 24.19
CA ARG A 522 -21.47 8.58 25.47
C ARG A 522 -20.35 7.56 25.23
N LYS A 523 -19.17 7.62 25.86
CA LYS A 523 -18.64 8.37 27.03
C LYS A 523 -17.10 8.38 26.91
N LEU A 524 -16.48 9.54 26.76
CA LEU A 524 -15.04 9.71 27.02
C LEU A 524 -14.73 11.12 27.53
N GLU A 525 -15.64 11.64 28.36
CA GLU A 525 -15.48 12.88 29.12
C GLU A 525 -16.00 12.63 30.54
N THR A 526 -15.18 11.96 31.34
CA THR A 526 -15.36 11.90 32.81
C THR A 526 -14.03 11.69 33.52
N PHE A 527 -12.95 12.38 33.10
CA PHE A 527 -11.69 12.43 33.86
C PHE A 527 -10.97 13.80 33.83
N SER A 528 -11.67 14.87 33.48
CA SER A 528 -11.20 16.22 33.75
C SER A 528 -12.40 17.08 34.14
N LYS A 529 -12.31 17.74 35.30
CA LYS A 529 -13.34 18.55 35.99
C LYS A 529 -14.15 17.76 37.02
N ASN A 530 -13.52 17.50 38.17
CA ASN A 530 -14.16 17.59 39.47
C ASN A 530 -13.08 17.80 40.54
N SER A 531 -12.68 19.05 40.72
CA SER A 531 -12.28 19.62 42.02
C SER A 531 -11.82 21.05 41.77
N LEU A 532 -12.71 22.04 41.94
CA LEU A 532 -12.39 23.43 42.29
C LEU A 532 -13.69 24.23 42.42
N SER A 533 -14.24 24.23 43.63
CA SER A 533 -15.01 25.29 44.32
C SER A 533 -15.66 24.62 45.55
N ASP A 534 -15.65 25.12 46.79
CA ASP A 534 -15.21 26.39 47.35
C ASP A 534 -15.08 26.24 48.89
N LYS A 535 -14.41 27.25 49.48
CA LYS A 535 -14.50 27.78 50.86
C LYS A 535 -13.30 27.56 51.81
N ARG A 536 -12.40 28.55 51.73
CA ARG A 536 -11.90 29.46 52.79
C ARG A 536 -11.92 28.97 54.26
N GLU A 537 -10.73 29.02 54.88
CA GLU A 537 -10.30 30.02 55.88
C GLU A 537 -9.55 29.46 57.11
N SER A 538 -8.28 29.89 57.22
CA SER A 538 -7.52 30.24 58.43
C SER A 538 -7.06 29.13 59.41
N SER A 539 -5.73 28.94 59.51
CA SER A 539 -4.90 29.55 60.57
C SER A 539 -3.71 28.69 61.03
N LYS A 540 -2.60 29.39 61.34
CA LYS A 540 -1.43 29.03 62.20
C LYS A 540 -0.43 28.01 61.64
N LYS A 541 0.73 28.46 61.12
CA LYS A 541 2.01 28.77 61.81
C LYS A 541 2.70 27.56 62.47
N SER A 542 3.94 27.36 62.00
CA SER A 542 5.19 27.10 62.74
C SER A 542 5.86 25.71 62.67
N ASN A 543 7.18 25.84 62.49
CA ASN A 543 8.30 24.99 62.93
C ASN A 543 8.94 23.95 61.98
N LYS A 544 10.02 24.41 61.34
CA LYS A 544 11.44 24.06 61.60
C LYS A 544 11.82 22.61 61.96
N LEU A 545 12.81 22.16 61.19
CA LEU A 545 14.03 21.38 61.53
C LEU A 545 14.00 19.83 61.60
N LYS A 546 14.88 19.29 60.73
CA LYS A 546 15.95 18.28 60.92
C LYS A 546 15.64 16.78 61.03
N GLU A 547 16.38 16.07 60.17
CA GLU A 547 17.18 14.85 60.37
C GLU A 547 16.62 13.70 61.22
N GLY A 548 16.55 12.51 60.61
CA GLY A 548 16.67 11.26 61.35
C GLY A 548 15.89 10.05 60.80
N THR A 549 16.63 9.16 60.16
CA THR A 549 16.58 7.68 60.32
C THR A 549 15.42 6.86 59.71
N MET A 550 15.82 5.79 59.02
CA MET A 550 15.01 4.63 58.60
C MET A 550 14.30 3.95 59.79
N PRO A 551 13.25 3.14 59.54
CA PRO A 551 13.47 1.68 59.51
C PRO A 551 12.70 0.91 58.42
N ARG A 552 13.22 -0.28 58.11
CA ARG A 552 12.60 -1.40 57.36
C ARG A 552 11.84 -2.33 58.31
N ILE A 553 11.13 -3.30 57.70
CA ILE A 553 10.51 -4.56 58.23
C ILE A 553 8.99 -4.34 58.51
N ALA A 554 8.02 -5.15 58.06
CA ALA A 554 7.95 -6.62 58.06
C ALA A 554 7.07 -7.23 56.95
N GLU A 555 7.46 -8.45 56.55
CA GLU A 555 6.63 -9.48 55.91
C GLU A 555 5.70 -10.15 56.94
N VAL A 556 4.56 -10.67 56.49
CA VAL A 556 3.70 -11.59 57.26
C VAL A 556 3.57 -12.90 56.47
N SER A 557 3.95 -13.98 57.16
CA SER A 557 3.86 -15.38 56.79
C SER A 557 2.50 -16.01 57.10
N GLU A 558 2.09 -17.04 56.34
CA GLU A 558 1.18 -18.09 56.81
C GLU A 558 1.83 -19.48 56.60
N LYS A 559 1.71 -20.31 57.64
CA LYS A 559 2.23 -21.68 57.80
C LYS A 559 1.16 -22.72 57.47
N ASN A 560 1.60 -23.91 57.07
CA ASN A 560 1.16 -25.25 57.55
C ASN A 560 2.20 -26.27 57.05
N SER A 561 3.07 -26.81 57.93
CA SER A 561 3.01 -28.15 58.60
C SER A 561 3.16 -29.30 57.59
N VAL A 562 4.05 -30.29 57.74
CA VAL A 562 4.33 -31.23 58.85
C VAL A 562 5.66 -31.96 58.59
N ASN A 563 6.48 -32.14 59.66
CA ASN A 563 7.42 -33.22 60.09
C ASN A 563 8.26 -34.02 59.04
N ASP A 564 9.45 -34.56 59.31
CA ASP A 564 10.13 -35.01 60.55
C ASP A 564 11.64 -35.18 60.29
N GLU A 565 12.42 -35.14 61.39
CA GLU A 565 13.72 -35.82 61.67
C GLU A 565 14.91 -35.66 60.69
N GLY A 566 16.16 -35.45 61.07
CA GLY A 566 16.86 -35.44 62.35
C GLY A 566 18.38 -35.42 62.06
N GLU A 567 19.14 -34.82 62.99
CA GLU A 567 20.58 -35.04 63.30
C GLU A 567 21.65 -34.81 62.20
N ALA A 568 22.48 -33.77 62.33
CA ALA A 568 23.69 -33.63 63.16
C ALA A 568 24.99 -34.02 62.40
N GLY A 569 26.03 -33.18 62.52
CA GLY A 569 27.40 -33.61 62.25
C GLY A 569 28.21 -32.75 61.27
N GLU A 570 28.89 -31.75 61.84
CA GLU A 570 30.29 -31.42 61.60
C GLU A 570 30.83 -31.08 60.18
N LYS A 571 31.14 -29.78 60.05
CA LYS A 571 32.41 -29.20 59.56
C LYS A 571 33.42 -30.16 58.90
N GLN A 572 33.78 -29.85 57.66
CA GLN A 572 35.18 -29.77 57.23
C GLN A 572 35.36 -28.80 56.06
N ASN A 573 36.24 -27.80 56.29
CA ASN A 573 36.86 -26.97 55.25
C ASN A 573 37.81 -27.82 54.41
N PHE A 574 37.95 -27.51 53.11
CA PHE A 574 39.20 -27.42 52.31
C PHE A 574 38.77 -27.10 50.86
N ILE A 575 38.89 -25.86 50.37
CA ILE A 575 40.00 -25.35 49.53
C ILE A 575 40.68 -26.44 48.68
N LEU A 576 40.47 -26.42 47.36
CA LEU A 576 41.52 -26.18 46.35
C LEU A 576 40.94 -26.23 44.92
N THR A 577 41.22 -25.14 44.22
CA THR A 577 41.44 -24.99 42.78
C THR A 577 41.68 -26.28 41.98
N ASN A 578 40.92 -26.45 40.89
CA ASN A 578 41.37 -26.14 39.53
C ASN A 578 40.17 -25.92 38.61
#